data_AF-A0A225VVK9-F1
#
_entry.id   AF-A0A225VVK9-F1
#
_cell.length_a   1.000
_cell.length_b   1.000
_cell.length_c   1.000
_cell.angle_alpha   90.00
_cell.angle_beta   90.00
_cell.angle_gamma   90.00
#
_symmetry.space_group_name_H-M   'P 1'
#
loop_
_entity.id
_entity.type
_entity.pdbx_description
1 polymer ?
#
loop_
_entity_poly.entity_id
_entity_poly.type
_entity_poly.pdbx_seq_one_letter_code
_entity_poly.pdbx_strand_id
1 'polypeptide(L)'
;MDLHCKLAVIKSLLHPHGYCVLRAQVEENFVGKLPDQWCNSFEIYLKPNNSAKQKQYEVLCQENTALIAKLEKVRHRARLRRHEHAGFELELFVYVPKPETQVTSLRRATAARIQEQIPRVAAFFVSTTLKQE
;
A
#
# COMPACT_ATOMS: atom_id res chain seq x y z
N MET A 1 -2.91 7.09 10.71
CA MET A 1 -2.52 5.74 10.29
C MET A 1 -2.66 5.68 8.78
N ASP A 2 -1.66 6.18 8.04
CA ASP A 2 -1.65 6.12 6.57
C ASP A 2 -1.22 4.71 6.14
N LEU A 3 -2.18 3.78 6.13
CA LEU A 3 -1.98 2.52 5.43
C LEU A 3 -2.05 2.82 3.92
N HIS A 4 -0.90 2.78 3.26
CA HIS A 4 -0.90 2.79 1.81
C HIS A 4 -1.48 1.45 1.33
N CYS A 5 -2.69 1.48 0.77
CA CYS A 5 -3.18 0.38 -0.05
C CYS A 5 -2.29 0.27 -1.28
N LYS A 6 -1.68 -0.90 -1.50
CA LYS A 6 -1.09 -1.21 -2.79
C LYS A 6 -2.00 -2.20 -3.49
N LEU A 7 -2.52 -1.77 -4.64
CA LEU A 7 -3.52 -2.49 -5.43
C LEU A 7 -2.83 -3.60 -6.23
N ALA A 8 -3.23 -4.84 -5.97
CA ALA A 8 -2.93 -5.97 -6.84
C ALA A 8 -4.20 -6.29 -7.62
N VAL A 9 -4.43 -5.64 -8.76
CA VAL A 9 -5.47 -6.09 -9.71
C VAL A 9 -5.02 -7.45 -10.23
N ILE A 10 -5.72 -8.51 -9.83
CA ILE A 10 -5.45 -9.86 -10.33
C ILE A 10 -6.52 -10.18 -11.36
N LYS A 11 -6.08 -10.28 -12.61
CA LYS A 11 -6.92 -10.74 -13.72
C LYS A 11 -7.11 -12.25 -13.61
N SER A 12 -7.95 -12.69 -12.69
CA SER A 12 -8.32 -14.10 -12.63
C SER A 12 -9.57 -14.36 -13.46
N LEU A 13 -9.39 -15.02 -14.61
CA LEU A 13 -10.43 -15.79 -15.30
C LEU A 13 -10.60 -17.20 -14.68
N LEU A 14 -9.78 -17.56 -13.70
CA LEU A 14 -9.68 -18.91 -13.17
C LEU A 14 -10.59 -19.07 -11.96
N HIS A 15 -11.43 -20.10 -11.98
CA HIS A 15 -12.02 -20.65 -10.75
C HIS A 15 -10.86 -20.88 -9.77
N PRO A 16 -10.76 -20.13 -8.65
CA PRO A 16 -9.73 -20.41 -7.68
C PRO A 16 -10.01 -21.81 -7.14
N HIS A 17 -9.04 -22.71 -7.26
CA HIS A 17 -9.10 -24.08 -6.74
C HIS A 17 -9.01 -24.11 -5.20
N GLY A 18 -9.34 -22.97 -4.55
CA GLY A 18 -9.21 -22.72 -3.13
C GLY A 18 -8.40 -21.46 -2.80
N TYR A 19 -8.46 -21.07 -1.53
CA TYR A 19 -7.80 -19.87 -1.01
C TYR A 19 -6.28 -19.90 -1.19
N CYS A 20 -5.63 -21.06 -0.96
CA CYS A 20 -4.17 -21.18 -1.04
C CYS A 20 -3.62 -20.86 -2.43
N VAL A 21 -4.30 -21.34 -3.48
CA VAL A 21 -3.91 -21.08 -4.87
C VAL A 21 -4.08 -19.60 -5.21
N LEU A 22 -5.21 -19.01 -4.82
CA LEU A 22 -5.45 -17.58 -5.00
C LEU A 22 -4.38 -16.74 -4.27
N ARG A 23 -4.05 -17.11 -3.03
CA ARG A 23 -3.04 -16.40 -2.22
C ARG A 23 -1.66 -16.46 -2.87
N ALA A 24 -1.24 -17.63 -3.38
CA ALA A 24 0.03 -17.77 -4.08
C ALA A 24 0.09 -16.89 -5.35
N GLN A 25 -1.02 -16.80 -6.11
CA GLN A 25 -1.09 -15.90 -7.27
C GLN A 25 -1.02 -14.42 -6.86
N VAL A 26 -1.65 -14.05 -5.74
CA VAL A 26 -1.55 -12.69 -5.18
C VAL A 26 -0.13 -12.36 -4.78
N GLU A 27 0.53 -13.28 -4.10
CA GLU A 27 1.93 -13.17 -3.68
C GLU A 27 2.86 -12.99 -4.88
N GLU A 28 2.78 -13.85 -5.89
CA GLU A 28 3.60 -13.77 -7.10
C GLU A 28 3.43 -12.41 -7.80
N ASN A 29 2.18 -11.96 -7.96
CA ASN A 29 1.87 -10.64 -8.55
C ASN A 29 2.36 -9.48 -7.68
N PHE A 30 2.36 -9.65 -6.35
CA PHE A 30 2.83 -8.63 -5.42
C PHE A 30 4.35 -8.53 -5.45
N VAL A 31 5.07 -9.65 -5.34
CA VAL A 31 6.53 -9.72 -5.35
C VAL A 31 7.10 -9.14 -6.64
N GLY A 32 6.46 -9.40 -7.79
CA GLY A 32 6.85 -8.79 -9.06
C GLY A 32 6.75 -7.26 -9.10
N LYS A 33 5.91 -6.65 -8.26
CA LYS A 33 5.76 -5.18 -8.15
C LYS A 33 6.57 -4.58 -7.01
N LEU A 34 6.72 -5.33 -5.92
CA LEU A 34 7.28 -4.89 -4.64
C LEU A 34 8.10 -6.05 -4.06
N PRO A 35 9.33 -6.25 -4.56
CA PRO A 35 10.19 -7.29 -4.04
C PRO A 35 10.44 -7.07 -2.55
N ASP A 36 10.57 -8.19 -1.82
CA ASP A 36 10.92 -8.27 -0.40
C ASP A 36 9.94 -7.58 0.58
N GLN A 37 8.78 -7.11 0.10
CA GLN A 37 7.76 -6.47 0.95
C GLN A 37 6.60 -7.40 1.31
N TRP A 38 6.52 -8.61 0.72
CA TRP A 38 5.45 -9.55 1.02
C TRP A 38 5.60 -10.11 2.44
N CYS A 39 4.47 -10.26 3.13
CA CYS A 39 4.42 -10.84 4.46
C CYS A 39 3.25 -11.84 4.57
N ASN A 40 3.51 -13.00 5.17
CA ASN A 40 2.51 -14.05 5.35
C ASN A 40 1.36 -13.65 6.28
N SER A 41 1.52 -12.60 7.09
CA SER A 41 0.43 -12.06 7.91
C SER A 41 -0.52 -11.14 7.15
N PHE A 42 -0.23 -10.81 5.90
CA PHE A 42 -1.10 -9.93 5.12
C PHE A 42 -2.44 -10.60 4.82
N GLU A 43 -3.50 -9.84 5.05
CA GLU A 43 -4.85 -10.16 4.64
C GLU A 43 -5.11 -9.67 3.22
N ILE A 44 -5.89 -10.44 2.47
CA ILE A 44 -6.30 -10.10 1.11
C ILE A 44 -7.73 -9.60 1.16
N TYR A 45 -7.93 -8.39 0.64
CA TYR A 45 -9.20 -7.70 0.63
C TYR A 45 -9.80 -7.72 -0.76
N LEU A 46 -11.11 -7.95 -0.83
CA LEU A 46 -11.90 -7.90 -2.04
C LEU A 46 -12.67 -6.59 -2.09
N LYS A 47 -12.59 -5.90 -3.23
CA LYS A 47 -13.51 -4.81 -3.56
C LYS A 47 -14.80 -5.40 -4.14
N PRO A 48 -15.94 -5.27 -3.45
CA PRO A 48 -17.15 -6.01 -3.81
C PRO A 48 -17.87 -5.48 -5.07
N ASN A 49 -17.62 -4.23 -5.46
CA ASN A 49 -18.14 -3.59 -6.66
C ASN A 49 -17.33 -2.32 -7.01
N ASN A 50 -17.55 -1.74 -8.18
CA ASN A 50 -16.70 -0.63 -8.70
C ASN A 50 -16.78 0.65 -7.88
N SER A 51 -17.93 0.93 -7.24
CA SER A 51 -18.18 2.13 -6.44
C SER A 51 -17.90 1.95 -4.95
N ALA A 52 -17.49 0.75 -4.53
CA ALA A 52 -17.19 0.46 -3.14
C ALA A 52 -16.01 1.31 -2.68
N LYS A 53 -16.22 2.03 -1.57
CA LYS A 53 -15.15 2.75 -0.88
C LYS A 53 -14.25 1.74 -0.17
N GLN A 54 -12.99 2.10 0.02
CA GLN A 54 -11.99 1.25 0.67
C GLN A 54 -12.43 0.66 2.02
N LYS A 55 -13.15 1.44 2.84
CA LYS A 55 -13.72 0.97 4.13
C LYS A 55 -14.75 -0.16 4.00
N GLN A 56 -15.27 -0.40 2.79
CA GLN A 56 -16.23 -1.45 2.46
C GLN A 56 -15.55 -2.66 1.83
N TYR A 57 -14.22 -2.65 1.71
CA TYR A 57 -13.49 -3.81 1.23
C TYR A 57 -13.52 -4.88 2.30
N GLU A 58 -13.70 -6.11 1.87
CA GLU A 58 -13.92 -7.23 2.79
C GLU A 58 -12.76 -8.21 2.70
N VAL A 59 -12.29 -8.71 3.84
CA VAL A 59 -11.30 -9.79 3.87
C VAL A 59 -11.86 -11.02 3.15
N LEU A 60 -11.01 -11.71 2.39
CA LEU A 60 -11.33 -12.98 1.76
C LEU A 60 -11.37 -14.11 2.79
N CYS A 61 -12.43 -14.93 2.73
CA CYS A 61 -12.53 -16.14 3.53
C CYS A 61 -11.44 -17.15 3.12
N GLN A 62 -10.80 -17.77 4.11
CA GLN A 62 -9.83 -18.84 3.87
C GLN A 62 -10.52 -20.19 3.59
N GLU A 63 -11.74 -20.36 4.08
CA GLU A 63 -12.57 -21.54 3.85
C GLU A 63 -13.06 -21.55 2.38
N ASN A 64 -12.76 -22.65 1.67
CA ASN A 64 -12.92 -22.72 0.23
C ASN A 64 -14.38 -22.55 -0.22
N THR A 65 -15.35 -23.12 0.49
CA THR A 65 -16.76 -23.05 0.11
C THR A 65 -17.29 -21.63 0.24
N ALA A 66 -17.03 -20.97 1.38
CA ALA A 66 -17.39 -19.56 1.59
C ALA A 66 -16.66 -18.64 0.61
N LEU A 67 -15.39 -18.89 0.30
CA LEU A 67 -14.64 -18.13 -0.70
C LEU A 67 -15.31 -18.21 -2.07
N ILE A 68 -15.58 -19.43 -2.55
CA ILE A 68 -16.20 -19.66 -3.85
C ILE A 68 -17.59 -19.00 -3.89
N ALA A 69 -18.41 -19.19 -2.86
CA ALA A 69 -19.73 -18.56 -2.76
C ALA A 69 -19.66 -17.02 -2.79
N LYS A 70 -18.65 -16.44 -2.13
CA LYS A 70 -18.43 -14.98 -2.10
C LYS A 70 -18.01 -14.46 -3.48
N LEU A 71 -17.06 -15.11 -4.14
CA LEU A 71 -16.58 -14.73 -5.45
C LEU A 71 -17.67 -14.87 -6.52
N GLU A 72 -18.48 -15.93 -6.47
CA GLU A 72 -19.61 -16.12 -7.39
C GLU A 72 -20.68 -15.04 -7.19
N LYS A 73 -20.95 -14.58 -5.96
CA LYS A 73 -21.83 -13.42 -5.73
C LYS A 73 -21.30 -12.15 -6.40
N VAL A 74 -19.99 -11.88 -6.29
CA VAL A 74 -19.37 -10.70 -6.91
C VAL A 74 -19.42 -10.80 -8.43
N ARG A 75 -19.10 -11.98 -8.96
CA ARG A 75 -19.14 -12.29 -10.39
C ARG A 75 -20.56 -12.18 -10.95
N HIS A 76 -21.55 -12.71 -10.26
CA HIS A 76 -22.96 -12.61 -10.63
C HIS A 76 -23.38 -11.13 -10.72
N ARG A 77 -23.09 -10.33 -9.69
CA ARG A 77 -23.36 -8.88 -9.71
C ARG A 77 -22.60 -8.15 -10.82
N ALA A 78 -21.42 -8.60 -11.21
CA ALA A 78 -20.69 -8.02 -12.33
C ALA A 78 -21.30 -8.38 -13.69
N ARG A 79 -21.77 -9.63 -13.85
CA ARG A 79 -22.46 -10.06 -15.07
C ARG A 79 -23.75 -9.27 -15.30
N LEU A 80 -24.49 -8.96 -14.24
CA LEU A 80 -25.69 -8.13 -14.31
C LEU A 80 -25.44 -6.69 -14.80
N ARG A 81 -24.18 -6.22 -14.78
CA ARG A 81 -23.83 -4.87 -15.24
C ARG A 81 -23.65 -4.76 -16.76
N ARG A 82 -23.78 -5.86 -17.53
CA ARG A 82 -23.60 -5.79 -18.99
C ARG A 82 -24.80 -5.22 -19.74
N HIS A 83 -24.56 -4.08 -20.39
CA HIS A 83 -24.44 -4.07 -21.85
C HIS A 83 -23.04 -4.60 -22.23
N GLU A 84 -23.01 -5.60 -23.11
CA GLU A 84 -21.85 -6.16 -23.85
C GLU A 84 -20.43 -5.69 -23.44
N HIS A 85 -19.70 -6.43 -22.58
CA HIS A 85 -18.23 -6.55 -22.70
C HIS A 85 -17.61 -7.69 -21.89
N ALA A 86 -17.07 -8.66 -22.64
CA ALA A 86 -16.30 -9.84 -22.28
C ALA A 86 -15.12 -9.57 -21.32
N GLY A 87 -15.38 -9.49 -20.01
CA GLY A 87 -14.35 -9.60 -18.98
C GLY A 87 -14.88 -9.25 -17.60
N PHE A 88 -14.75 -10.14 -16.63
CA PHE A 88 -14.93 -9.81 -15.22
C PHE A 88 -13.56 -9.93 -14.56
N GLU A 89 -13.04 -8.81 -14.05
CA GLU A 89 -11.79 -8.79 -13.29
C GLU A 89 -12.12 -8.65 -11.81
N LEU A 90 -11.45 -9.44 -10.98
CA LEU A 90 -11.53 -9.34 -9.52
C LEU A 90 -10.52 -8.30 -9.04
N GLU A 91 -11.01 -7.23 -8.44
CA GLU A 91 -10.15 -6.23 -7.81
C GLU A 91 -9.80 -6.67 -6.37
N LEU A 92 -8.54 -7.07 -6.17
CA LEU A 92 -7.99 -7.49 -4.88
C LEU A 92 -6.98 -6.48 -4.35
N PHE A 93 -6.90 -6.36 -3.03
CA PHE A 93 -6.09 -5.37 -2.34
C PHE A 93 -5.32 -6.01 -1.19
N VAL A 94 -4.08 -5.58 -1.02
CA VAL A 94 -3.24 -5.92 0.12
C VAL A 94 -2.80 -4.63 0.80
N TYR A 95 -2.97 -4.58 2.11
CA TYR A 95 -2.54 -3.45 2.91
C TYR A 95 -1.09 -3.64 3.32
N VAL A 96 -0.23 -2.72 2.88
CA VAL A 96 1.17 -2.71 3.26
C VAL A 96 1.33 -1.60 4.30
N PRO A 97 1.73 -1.94 5.54
CA PRO A 97 2.08 -0.93 6.52
C PRO A 97 3.13 -0.01 5.93
N LYS A 98 2.97 1.30 6.09
CA LYS A 98 4.03 2.24 5.74
C LYS A 98 5.25 1.86 6.59
N PRO A 99 6.43 1.62 6.00
CA PRO A 99 7.63 1.44 6.80
C PRO A 99 7.74 2.67 7.68
N GLU A 100 7.89 2.45 8.99
CA GLU A 100 8.08 3.53 9.94
C GLU A 100 9.27 4.33 9.43
N THR A 101 8.98 5.49 8.85
CA THR A 101 10.03 6.38 8.38
C THR A 101 10.77 6.71 9.66
N GLN A 102 12.00 6.22 9.81
CA GLN A 102 12.90 6.79 10.80
C GLN A 102 12.95 8.26 10.46
N VAL A 103 12.17 9.05 11.19
CA VAL A 103 12.14 10.50 11.05
C VAL A 103 13.45 10.96 11.65
N THR A 104 14.54 10.81 10.90
CA THR A 104 15.63 11.75 11.02
C THR A 104 15.08 13.06 10.47
N SER A 105 14.39 13.81 11.33
CA SER A 105 13.91 15.18 11.06
C SER A 105 15.05 16.13 10.68
N LEU A 106 16.29 15.68 10.80
CA LEU A 106 17.49 16.38 10.38
C LEU A 106 17.68 16.22 8.86
N ARG A 107 17.07 17.12 8.11
CA ARG A 107 17.56 17.42 6.76
C ARG A 107 18.98 17.99 6.89
N ARG A 108 19.95 17.37 6.20
CA ARG A 108 21.30 17.95 6.06
C ARG A 108 21.15 19.39 5.55
N ALA A 109 21.73 20.35 6.27
CA ALA A 109 21.72 21.74 5.82
C ALA A 109 22.45 21.84 4.48
N THR A 110 21.83 22.51 3.51
CA THR A 110 22.46 22.79 2.21
C THR A 110 23.69 23.67 2.42
N ALA A 111 24.74 23.50 1.61
CA ALA A 111 25.95 24.32 1.69
C ALA A 111 25.66 25.83 1.71
N ALA A 112 24.68 26.28 0.91
CA ALA A 112 24.23 27.68 0.90
C ALA A 112 23.67 28.14 2.26
N ARG A 113 22.83 27.31 2.89
CA ARG A 113 22.26 27.62 4.21
C ARG A 113 23.32 27.61 5.30
N ILE A 114 24.36 26.78 5.17
CA ILE A 114 25.52 26.81 6.06
C ILE A 114 26.29 28.12 5.87
N GLN A 115 26.59 28.51 4.62
CA GLN A 115 27.30 29.75 4.30
C GLN A 115 26.58 31.01 4.81
N GLU A 116 25.24 31.07 4.71
CA GLU A 116 24.44 32.17 5.25
C GLU A 116 24.53 32.31 6.78
N GLN A 117 24.81 31.22 7.51
CA GLN A 117 24.92 31.24 8.96
C GLN A 117 26.35 31.55 9.46
N ILE A 118 27.38 31.35 8.64
CA ILE A 118 28.78 31.61 9.01
C ILE A 118 28.99 33.02 9.61
N PRO A 119 28.47 34.12 9.03
CA PRO A 119 28.67 35.46 9.58
C PRO A 119 28.00 35.65 10.96
N ARG A 120 26.85 35.01 11.17
CA ARG A 120 26.09 35.10 12.43
C ARG A 120 26.81 34.37 13.56
N VAL A 121 27.38 33.21 13.24
CA VAL A 121 28.22 32.43 14.15
C VAL A 121 29.53 33.17 14.46
N ALA A 122 30.16 33.77 13.46
CA ALA A 122 31.37 34.59 13.66
C ALA A 122 31.10 35.79 14.58
N ALA A 123 30.00 36.52 14.37
CA ALA A 123 29.61 37.64 15.23
C ALA A 123 29.35 37.21 16.68
N PHE A 124 28.76 36.02 16.88
CA PHE A 124 28.54 35.44 18.20
C PHE A 124 29.88 35.22 18.93
N PHE A 125 30.86 34.60 18.27
CA PHE A 125 32.19 34.36 18.86
C PHE A 125 32.93 35.66 19.20
N VAL A 126 32.84 36.70 18.37
CA VAL A 126 33.44 38.01 18.64
C VAL A 126 32.78 38.70 19.84
N SER A 127 31.45 38.59 19.97
CA SER A 127 30.70 39.19 21.07
C SER A 127 30.94 38.50 22.42
N THR A 128 31.32 37.23 22.42
CA THR A 128 31.68 36.50 23.65
C THR A 128 33.09 36.79 24.12
N THR A 129 34.01 37.17 23.22
CA THR A 129 35.38 37.56 23.59
C THR A 129 35.50 38.99 24.12
N LEU A 130 34.56 39.89 23.79
CA LEU A 130 34.56 41.29 24.27
C LEU A 130 33.82 41.49 25.61
N LYS A 131 33.28 40.43 26.21
CA LYS A 131 32.58 40.48 27.52
C LYS A 131 33.41 39.91 28.67
N GLN A 132 34.70 39.64 28.44
CA GLN A 132 35.62 39.09 29.43
C GLN A 132 36.74 40.05 29.85
N GLU A 133 36.65 41.35 29.48
CA GLU A 133 37.53 42.41 30.01
C GLU A 133 36.73 43.40 30.87
#